data_AF-A0A7V9I2E2-F1
#
_entry.id   AF-A0A7V9I2E2-F1
#
_cell.length_a   1.000
_cell.length_b   1.000
_cell.length_c   1.000
_cell.angle_alpha   90.00
_cell.angle_beta   90.00
_cell.angle_gamma   90.00
#
_symmetry.space_group_name_H-M   'P 1'
#
loop_
_entity.id
_entity.type
_entity.pdbx_description
1 polymer ?
#
loop_
_entity_poly.entity_id
_entity_poly.type
_entity_poly.pdbx_seq_one_letter_code
_entity_poly.pdbx_strand_id
1 'polypeptide(L)'
;MSWAALVLLAARPLQAAPAPPATPVTASAIAAAITAVRTAIGGGAEVTVTNPVLSVVAGNDHIDLAVAEPGSRTAGPIRFVLYTGTGAARRRAGRLAVDVRVSAPLLRATTALRAGSAIT
;
A
#
# COMPACT_ATOMS: atom_id res chain seq x y z
N MET A 1 53.77 -22.95 22.73
CA MET A 1 53.86 -22.27 21.43
C MET A 1 52.49 -22.33 20.77
N SER A 2 52.01 -21.14 20.36
CA SER A 2 50.83 -20.72 19.57
C SER A 2 49.56 -21.59 19.56
N TRP A 3 48.45 -21.17 20.19
CA TRP A 3 47.46 -20.12 19.80
C TRP A 3 46.52 -20.57 18.67
N ALA A 4 45.37 -21.13 19.07
CA ALA A 4 44.28 -21.49 18.18
C ALA A 4 43.55 -20.21 17.74
N ALA A 5 43.67 -19.87 16.46
CA ALA A 5 42.97 -18.75 15.84
C ALA A 5 41.49 -19.12 15.61
N LEU A 6 40.62 -18.66 16.50
CA LEU A 6 39.17 -18.67 16.32
C LEU A 6 38.81 -17.55 15.34
N VAL A 7 38.52 -17.89 14.08
CA VAL A 7 38.05 -16.95 13.07
C VAL A 7 36.60 -16.55 13.38
N LEU A 8 36.43 -15.42 14.04
CA LEU A 8 35.15 -14.74 14.21
C LEU A 8 34.68 -14.21 12.86
N LEU A 9 33.81 -14.97 12.20
CA LEU A 9 33.07 -14.56 11.00
C LEU A 9 32.09 -13.45 11.40
N ALA A 10 32.52 -12.20 11.26
CA ALA A 10 31.69 -11.02 11.49
C ALA A 10 30.57 -10.99 10.45
N ALA A 11 29.39 -11.49 10.81
CA ALA A 11 28.16 -11.24 10.10
C ALA A 11 27.88 -9.74 10.17
N ARG A 12 28.33 -8.99 9.16
CA ARG A 12 27.92 -7.59 8.99
C ARG A 12 26.41 -7.60 8.78
N PRO A 13 25.62 -6.87 9.59
CA PRO A 13 24.23 -6.66 9.24
C PRO A 13 24.24 -5.96 7.88
N LEU A 14 23.59 -6.57 6.89
CA LEU A 14 23.34 -5.94 5.61
C LEU A 14 22.43 -4.74 5.92
N GLN A 15 23.04 -3.57 6.16
CA GLN A 15 22.32 -2.34 6.38
C GLN A 15 21.49 -2.12 5.13
N ALA A 16 20.18 -2.35 5.21
CA ALA A 16 19.27 -2.11 4.10
C ALA A 16 19.47 -0.66 3.66
N ALA A 17 19.97 -0.47 2.43
CA ALA A 17 20.15 0.86 1.89
C ALA A 17 18.80 1.60 1.99
N PRO A 18 18.78 2.85 2.49
CA PRO A 18 17.55 3.62 2.53
C PRO A 18 16.96 3.63 1.13
N ALA A 19 15.69 3.25 1.01
CA ALA A 19 15.00 3.22 -0.27
C ALA A 19 15.17 4.58 -0.95
N PRO A 20 15.57 4.64 -2.23
CA PRO A 20 15.73 5.90 -2.93
C PRO A 20 14.44 6.72 -2.79
N PRO A 21 14.54 8.05 -2.62
CA PRO A 21 13.37 8.90 -2.46
C PRO A 21 12.42 8.66 -3.64
N ALA A 22 11.17 8.33 -3.32
CA ALA A 22 10.15 8.10 -4.33
C ALA A 22 10.05 9.34 -5.23
N THR A 23 10.08 9.14 -6.55
CA THR A 23 9.85 10.26 -7.48
C THR A 23 8.47 10.90 -7.20
N PRO A 24 8.27 12.21 -7.45
CA PRO A 24 7.04 12.91 -7.10
C PRO A 24 5.76 12.25 -7.67
N VAL A 25 5.84 11.66 -8.86
CA VAL A 25 4.74 10.88 -9.46
C VAL A 25 4.47 9.57 -8.70
N THR A 26 5.52 8.91 -8.19
CA THR A 26 5.37 7.72 -7.35
C THR A 26 4.72 8.05 -6.02
N ALA A 27 5.14 9.13 -5.37
CA ALA A 27 4.57 9.57 -4.10
C ALA A 27 3.08 9.91 -4.23
N SER A 28 2.70 10.67 -5.26
CA SER A 28 1.29 11.02 -5.52
C SER A 28 0.44 9.80 -5.88
N ALA A 29 0.96 8.86 -6.69
CA ALA A 29 0.27 7.61 -6.99
C ALA A 29 -0.02 6.77 -5.74
N ILE A 30 0.95 6.65 -4.83
CA ILE A 30 0.79 5.93 -3.57
C ILE A 30 -0.23 6.63 -2.66
N ALA A 31 -0.15 7.96 -2.54
CA ALA A 31 -1.10 8.73 -1.73
C ALA A 31 -2.55 8.60 -2.25
N ALA A 32 -2.74 8.64 -3.57
CA ALA A 32 -4.04 8.43 -4.21
C ALA A 32 -4.56 7.00 -3.95
N ALA A 33 -3.68 5.98 -4.02
CA ALA A 33 -4.05 4.60 -3.73
C ALA A 33 -4.44 4.37 -2.26
N ILE A 34 -3.69 4.96 -1.31
CA ILE A 34 -4.04 4.91 0.13
C ILE A 34 -5.41 5.54 0.36
N THR A 35 -5.67 6.70 -0.26
CA THR A 35 -6.96 7.38 -0.17
C THR A 35 -8.08 6.47 -0.70
N ALA A 36 -7.88 5.88 -1.88
CA ALA A 36 -8.86 4.97 -2.49
C ALA A 36 -9.17 3.76 -1.59
N VAL A 37 -8.15 3.17 -0.97
CA VAL A 37 -8.33 2.04 -0.03
C VAL A 37 -9.07 2.50 1.22
N ARG A 38 -8.70 3.63 1.81
CA ARG A 38 -9.37 4.20 3.00
C ARG A 38 -10.84 4.49 2.75
N THR A 39 -11.18 5.04 1.58
CA THR A 39 -12.57 5.26 1.18
C THR A 39 -13.34 3.95 1.05
N ALA A 40 -12.71 2.89 0.55
CA ALA A 40 -13.36 1.59 0.37
C ALA A 40 -13.62 0.84 1.70
N ILE A 41 -12.74 0.99 2.70
CA ILE A 41 -12.84 0.25 3.98
C ILE A 41 -13.62 0.97 5.08
N GLY A 42 -13.93 2.27 4.91
CA GLY A 42 -14.53 3.10 5.94
C GLY A 42 -13.47 3.58 6.94
N GLY A 43 -13.39 4.90 7.15
CA GLY A 43 -12.31 5.54 7.91
C GLY A 43 -12.13 4.95 9.32
N GLY A 44 -10.91 4.50 9.62
CA GLY A 44 -10.56 3.89 10.91
C GLY A 44 -9.43 2.86 10.82
N ALA A 45 -9.14 2.34 9.63
CA ALA A 45 -8.02 1.44 9.44
C ALA A 45 -6.72 2.17 9.05
N GLU A 46 -5.61 1.68 9.58
CA GLU A 46 -4.29 1.99 9.08
C GLU A 46 -4.05 1.22 7.78
N VAL A 47 -3.58 1.92 6.74
CA VAL A 47 -3.31 1.35 5.42
C VAL A 47 -1.83 1.50 5.16
N THR A 48 -1.14 0.38 5.03
CA THR A 48 0.27 0.32 4.64
C THR A 48 0.35 -0.20 3.21
N VAL A 49 1.16 0.47 2.39
CA VAL A 49 1.41 0.09 1.00
C VAL A 49 2.86 -0.32 0.86
N THR A 50 3.11 -1.48 0.26
CA THR A 50 4.44 -2.04 0.03
C THR A 50 4.59 -2.51 -1.41
N ASN A 51 5.83 -2.67 -1.86
CA ASN A 51 6.19 -3.12 -3.21
C ASN A 51 5.49 -2.36 -4.35
N PRO A 52 5.55 -1.01 -4.37
CA PRO A 52 4.90 -0.25 -5.44
C PRO A 52 5.59 -0.47 -6.78
N VAL A 53 4.85 -1.04 -7.74
CA VAL A 53 5.24 -1.16 -9.14
C VAL A 53 4.39 -0.19 -9.95
N LEU A 54 5.01 0.88 -10.40
CA LEU A 54 4.35 1.99 -11.08
C LEU A 54 4.63 1.93 -12.59
N SER A 55 3.58 2.08 -13.39
CA SER A 55 3.68 2.26 -14.85
C SER A 55 2.84 3.47 -15.24
N VAL A 56 3.50 4.58 -15.60
CA VAL A 56 2.85 5.84 -15.97
C VAL A 56 3.20 6.20 -17.41
N VAL A 57 2.24 6.76 -18.13
CA VAL A 57 2.47 7.38 -19.43
C VAL A 57 3.41 8.57 -19.25
N ALA A 58 4.42 8.69 -20.13
CA ALA A 58 5.41 9.76 -20.07
C ALA A 58 4.76 11.16 -20.10
N GLY A 59 5.34 12.09 -19.35
CA GLY A 59 4.85 13.48 -19.24
C GLY A 59 3.80 13.71 -18.14
N ASN A 60 3.46 12.70 -17.33
CA ASN A 60 2.67 12.89 -16.13
C ASN A 60 3.60 12.97 -14.90
N ASP A 61 3.58 14.11 -14.21
CA ASP A 61 4.42 14.35 -13.03
C ASP A 61 3.65 14.19 -11.70
N HIS A 62 2.32 14.06 -11.79
CA HIS A 62 1.41 13.95 -10.66
C HIS A 62 0.26 12.99 -10.96
N ILE A 63 -0.38 12.42 -9.93
CA ILE A 63 -1.56 11.56 -10.03
C ILE A 63 -2.64 12.07 -9.08
N ASP A 64 -3.82 12.38 -9.61
CA ASP A 64 -4.93 12.95 -8.85
C ASP A 64 -5.86 11.89 -8.27
N LEU A 65 -5.97 10.73 -8.93
CA LEU A 65 -6.90 9.68 -8.53
C LEU A 65 -6.36 8.29 -8.85
N ALA A 66 -6.54 7.37 -7.91
CA ALA A 66 -6.37 5.95 -8.10
C ALA A 66 -7.72 5.25 -7.94
N VAL A 67 -8.05 4.35 -8.86
CA VAL A 67 -9.26 3.52 -8.81
C VAL A 67 -8.84 2.07 -8.85
N ALA A 68 -9.23 1.27 -7.85
CA ALA A 68 -8.92 -0.15 -7.83
C ALA A 68 -9.58 -0.87 -9.00
N GLU A 69 -8.85 -1.80 -9.65
CA GLU A 69 -9.39 -2.59 -10.74
C GLU A 69 -10.51 -3.52 -10.23
N PRO A 70 -11.59 -3.71 -11.01
CA PRO A 70 -12.65 -4.67 -10.67
C PRO A 70 -12.04 -6.06 -10.44
N GLY A 71 -12.24 -6.61 -9.24
CA GLY A 71 -11.64 -7.89 -8.83
C GLY A 71 -10.48 -7.76 -7.85
N SER A 72 -9.97 -6.56 -7.60
CA SER A 72 -9.02 -6.33 -6.51
C SER A 72 -9.73 -6.43 -5.15
N ARG A 73 -9.10 -7.10 -4.18
CA ARG A 73 -9.58 -7.15 -2.79
C ARG A 73 -9.20 -5.87 -2.05
N THR A 74 -9.76 -5.65 -0.87
CA THR A 74 -9.43 -4.50 0.00
C THR A 74 -8.05 -4.63 0.68
N ALA A 75 -7.43 -5.81 0.66
CA ALA A 75 -6.09 -6.08 1.17
C ALA A 75 -5.40 -7.17 0.35
N GLY A 76 -4.07 -7.23 0.42
CA GLY A 76 -3.21 -8.07 -0.41
C GLY A 76 -2.77 -7.35 -1.69
N PRO A 77 -2.48 -8.08 -2.78
CA PRO A 77 -2.09 -7.47 -4.04
C PRO A 77 -3.28 -6.75 -4.67
N ILE A 78 -3.14 -5.44 -4.86
CA ILE A 78 -4.16 -4.57 -5.46
C ILE A 78 -3.57 -3.89 -6.69
N ARG A 79 -4.38 -3.82 -7.75
CA ARG A 79 -4.07 -3.06 -8.96
C ARG A 79 -4.97 -1.84 -9.03
N PHE A 80 -4.37 -0.69 -9.32
CA PHE A 80 -5.06 0.57 -9.53
C PHE A 80 -4.88 1.05 -10.95
N VAL A 81 -5.93 1.61 -11.52
CA VAL A 81 -5.85 2.51 -12.66
C VAL A 81 -5.68 3.93 -12.13
N LEU A 82 -4.66 4.62 -12.65
CA LEU A 82 -4.31 5.97 -12.23
C LEU A 82 -4.85 6.98 -13.23
N TYR A 83 -5.30 8.12 -12.70
CA TYR A 83 -5.83 9.22 -13.48
C TYR A 83 -5.21 10.55 -13.07
N THR A 84 -5.07 11.42 -14.05
CA THR A 84 -4.77 12.85 -13.90
C THR A 84 -5.97 13.68 -14.29
N GLY A 85 -6.03 14.91 -13.78
CA GLY A 85 -7.13 15.83 -13.97
C GLY A 85 -8.38 15.47 -13.15
N THR A 86 -9.27 16.45 -13.04
CA THR A 86 -10.52 16.35 -12.27
C THR A 86 -11.73 16.51 -13.19
N GLY A 87 -12.86 15.94 -12.76
CA GLY A 87 -14.13 16.03 -13.50
C GLY A 87 -14.03 15.53 -14.95
N ALA A 88 -14.54 16.33 -15.89
CA ALA A 88 -14.57 16.01 -17.31
C ALA A 88 -13.19 16.00 -18.00
N ALA A 89 -12.18 16.65 -17.40
CA ALA A 89 -10.82 16.67 -17.93
C ALA A 89 -9.98 15.45 -17.48
N ARG A 90 -10.59 14.49 -16.77
CA ARG A 90 -9.91 13.31 -16.25
C ARG A 90 -9.37 12.44 -17.39
N ARG A 91 -8.09 12.10 -17.32
CA ARG A 91 -7.38 11.24 -18.29
C ARG A 91 -6.68 10.10 -17.59
N ARG A 92 -6.61 8.96 -18.26
CA ARG A 92 -5.88 7.79 -17.75
C ARG A 92 -4.38 8.07 -17.84
N ALA A 93 -3.71 8.05 -16.70
CA ALA A 93 -2.29 8.34 -16.57
C ALA A 93 -1.44 7.07 -16.49
N GLY A 94 -2.00 5.95 -16.01
CA GLY A 94 -1.22 4.73 -15.87
C GLY A 94 -1.85 3.67 -14.98
N ARG A 95 -0.99 2.84 -14.40
CA ARG A 95 -1.33 1.77 -13.47
C ARG A 95 -0.35 1.73 -12.31
N LEU A 96 -0.85 1.32 -11.15
CA LEU A 96 -0.05 1.01 -9.96
C LEU A 96 -0.43 -0.38 -9.47
N ALA A 97 0.55 -1.25 -9.28
CA ALA A 97 0.38 -2.50 -8.56
C ALA A 97 1.11 -2.39 -7.22
N VAL A 98 0.43 -2.77 -6.13
CA VAL A 98 0.95 -2.67 -4.77
C VAL A 98 0.45 -3.83 -3.92
N ASP A 99 1.22 -4.18 -2.90
CA ASP A 99 0.71 -4.97 -1.79
C ASP A 99 0.17 -4.04 -0.71
N VAL A 100 -1.10 -4.23 -0.35
CA VAL A 100 -1.79 -3.41 0.64
C VAL A 100 -2.05 -4.23 1.90
N ARG A 101 -1.54 -3.73 3.03
CA ARG A 101 -1.88 -4.25 4.34
C ARG A 101 -2.85 -3.28 5.01
N VAL A 102 -3.95 -3.82 5.51
CA VAL A 102 -4.95 -3.06 6.26
C VAL A 102 -4.93 -3.57 7.69
N SER A 103 -4.66 -2.66 8.63
CA SER A 103 -4.76 -2.91 10.07
C SER A 103 -5.94 -2.12 10.59
N ALA A 104 -7.05 -2.82 10.89
CA ALA A 104 -8.23 -2.23 11.53
C ALA A 104 -8.44 -2.87 12.91
N PRO A 105 -8.97 -2.13 13.89
CA PRO A 105 -9.45 -2.76 15.13
C PRO A 105 -10.54 -3.79 14.77
N LEU A 106 -10.26 -5.06 15.07
CA LEU A 106 -11.21 -6.15 14.87
C LEU A 106 -12.30 -6.05 15.94
N LEU A 107 -13.55 -5.81 15.52
CA LEU A 107 -14.71 -6.04 16.38
C LEU A 107 -14.89 -7.55 16.51
N ARG A 108 -14.55 -8.09 17.68
CA ARG A 108 -14.80 -9.49 18.02
C ARG A 108 -16.06 -9.57 18.86
N ALA A 109 -17.02 -10.40 18.43
CA ALA A 109 -18.14 -10.76 19.29
C ALA A 109 -17.59 -11.48 20.54
N THR A 110 -17.74 -10.85 21.70
CA THR A 110 -17.33 -11.42 23.00
C THR A 110 -18.43 -12.27 23.63
N THR A 111 -19.65 -12.20 23.08
CA THR A 111 -20.84 -12.93 23.53
C THR A 111 -21.52 -13.62 22.35
N ALA A 112 -22.19 -14.74 22.62
CA ALA A 112 -22.97 -15.44 21.61
C ALA A 112 -24.17 -14.58 21.19
N LEU A 113 -24.18 -14.14 19.93
CA LEU A 113 -25.28 -13.39 19.34
C LEU A 113 -26.32 -14.37 18.76
N ARG A 114 -27.60 -14.14 19.06
CA ARG A 114 -28.69 -14.83 18.36
C ARG A 114 -29.04 -14.05 17.09
N ALA A 115 -29.53 -14.77 16.08
CA ALA A 115 -30.05 -14.12 14.87
C ALA A 115 -31.15 -13.11 15.24
N GLY A 116 -31.02 -11.86 14.79
CA GLY A 116 -31.94 -10.76 15.09
C GLY A 116 -31.61 -9.94 16.34
N SER A 117 -30.54 -10.26 17.08
CA SER A 117 -30.09 -9.45 18.22
C SER A 117 -29.36 -8.18 17.77
N ALA A 118 -29.64 -7.05 18.43
CA ALA A 118 -28.85 -5.83 18.26
C ALA A 118 -27.43 -6.04 18.80
N ILE A 119 -26.44 -5.52 18.06
CA ILE A 119 -25.05 -5.47 18.50
C ILE A 119 -24.90 -4.17 19.30
N THR A 120 -24.68 -4.29 20.62
CA THR A 120 -24.40 -3.17 21.54
C THR A 120 -22.94 -3.15 21.95
#